data_AF-A0A6P6Y5Z3-F1
#
_entry.id   AF-A0A6P6Y5Z3-F1
#
_cell.length_a   1.000
_cell.length_b   1.000
_cell.length_c   1.000
_cell.angle_alpha   90.00
_cell.angle_beta   90.00
_cell.angle_gamma   90.00
#
_symmetry.space_group_name_H-M   'P 1'
#
loop_
_entity.id
_entity.type
_entity.pdbx_description
1 polymer ?
#
loop_
_entity_poly.entity_id
_entity_poly.type
_entity_poly.pdbx_seq_one_letter_code
_entity_poly.pdbx_strand_id
1 'polypeptide(L)'
;MIKKFSPWSVTKSFLFETNRKAIHFSNVNLNGEQNGQQKRPPPSPPPADLCCRSGCAKCVWLEYCLELVEFYRNDGGVEKAQKELENHVHDPSLRMFIIMELKQTLNNR
;
A
#
# COMPACT_ATOMS: atom_id res chain seq x y z
N MET A 1 24.01 61.82 7.89
CA MET A 1 23.97 61.52 6.44
C MET A 1 25.28 60.84 6.07
N ILE A 2 25.20 59.71 5.36
CA ILE A 2 26.30 58.96 4.71
C ILE A 2 27.35 58.33 5.63
N LYS A 3 27.16 57.04 5.95
CA LYS A 3 28.28 56.08 6.05
C LYS A 3 27.94 54.87 5.19
N LYS A 4 28.53 54.84 4.00
CA LYS A 4 28.54 53.72 3.06
C LYS A 4 29.30 52.54 3.71
N PHE A 5 28.75 51.33 3.52
CA PHE A 5 29.41 50.04 3.21
C PHE A 5 30.89 49.88 3.58
N SER A 6 31.42 48.80 4.14
CA SER A 6 31.01 47.43 4.54
C SER A 6 32.25 46.88 5.30
N PRO A 7 32.16 45.89 6.20
CA PRO A 7 32.71 44.60 5.77
C PRO A 7 32.05 43.36 6.41
N TRP A 8 31.93 42.31 5.62
CA TRP A 8 31.88 40.90 6.03
C TRP A 8 30.79 40.51 7.03
N SER A 9 29.63 40.10 6.50
CA SER A 9 28.74 39.16 7.19
C SER A 9 28.21 38.14 6.19
N VAL A 10 28.85 36.98 6.21
CA VAL A 10 28.36 35.64 5.84
C VAL A 10 26.92 35.64 5.31
N THR A 11 26.75 35.61 3.99
CA THR A 11 25.44 35.32 3.41
C THR A 11 25.27 33.83 3.17
N LYS A 12 24.26 33.33 3.88
CA LYS A 12 23.44 32.16 3.60
C LYS A 12 24.07 30.83 3.98
N SER A 13 23.97 30.59 5.28
CA SER A 13 23.68 29.29 5.87
C SER A 13 22.90 28.40 4.90
N PHE A 14 23.54 27.32 4.51
CA PHE A 14 22.92 26.02 4.37
C PHE A 14 21.95 25.76 5.54
N LEU A 15 21.00 24.86 5.30
CA LEU A 15 19.93 24.38 6.19
C LEU A 15 18.59 25.11 5.98
N PHE A 16 17.95 24.87 4.83
CA PHE A 16 16.50 24.74 4.84
C PHE A 16 16.18 23.37 5.44
N GLU A 17 15.96 23.44 6.74
CA GLU A 17 15.51 22.44 7.67
C GLU A 17 14.32 21.62 7.14
N THR A 18 14.43 20.32 7.30
CA THR A 18 13.41 19.32 6.96
C THR A 18 12.12 19.54 7.74
N ASN A 19 11.05 20.03 7.11
CA ASN A 19 9.70 19.96 7.68
C ASN A 19 9.09 18.56 7.44
N ARG A 20 9.72 17.53 8.00
CA ARG A 20 9.12 16.20 8.16
C ARG A 20 8.13 16.32 9.31
N LYS A 21 6.87 16.65 9.02
CA LYS A 21 5.78 16.52 9.99
C LYS A 21 5.81 15.09 10.52
N ALA A 22 6.13 14.98 11.81
CA ALA A 22 6.15 13.75 12.56
C ALA A 22 4.70 13.23 12.66
N ILE A 23 4.34 12.34 11.74
CA ILE A 23 3.23 11.41 11.96
C ILE A 23 3.70 10.48 13.08
N HIS A 24 3.07 10.63 14.25
CA HIS A 24 3.22 9.74 15.39
C HIS A 24 2.62 8.38 15.00
N PHE A 25 3.43 7.56 14.32
CA PHE A 25 3.09 6.17 14.06
C PHE A 25 3.21 5.44 15.40
N SER A 26 2.07 5.10 15.99
CA SER A 26 2.02 4.18 17.12
C SER A 26 2.77 2.91 16.72
N ASN A 27 3.76 2.51 17.51
CA ASN A 27 4.48 1.25 17.34
C ASN A 27 3.50 0.09 17.51
N VAL A 28 3.00 -0.46 16.41
CA VAL A 28 2.29 -1.74 16.43
C VAL A 28 3.35 -2.82 16.54
N ASN A 29 3.41 -3.45 17.71
CA ASN A 29 4.30 -4.57 17.98
C ASN A 29 3.71 -5.85 17.36
N LEU A 30 4.11 -6.17 16.12
CA LEU A 30 3.70 -7.40 15.44
C LEU A 30 4.64 -8.55 15.83
N ASN A 31 4.58 -8.98 17.09
CA ASN A 31 4.98 -10.34 17.44
C ASN A 31 3.85 -11.27 17.04
N GLY A 32 3.92 -11.79 15.82
CA GLY A 32 2.95 -12.69 15.22
C GLY A 32 3.63 -13.90 14.59
N GLU A 33 4.48 -14.57 15.37
CA GLU A 33 4.93 -15.93 15.06
C GLU A 33 3.69 -16.84 15.03
N GLN A 34 3.36 -17.40 13.88
CA GLN A 34 2.24 -18.33 13.75
C GLN A 34 2.64 -19.49 12.84
N ASN A 35 3.53 -20.33 13.37
CA ASN A 35 3.60 -21.72 12.97
C ASN A 35 2.41 -22.45 13.63
N GLY A 36 1.44 -22.86 12.80
CA GLY A 36 0.26 -23.58 13.25
C GLY A 36 -0.86 -23.42 12.24
N GLN A 37 -1.39 -24.54 11.74
CA GLN A 37 -2.60 -24.61 10.92
C GLN A 37 -3.82 -24.17 11.74
N GLN A 38 -3.91 -22.89 12.07
CA GLN A 38 -5.11 -22.25 12.58
C GLN A 38 -5.93 -21.88 11.35
N LYS A 39 -7.14 -22.42 11.20
CA LYS A 39 -8.11 -21.96 10.21
C LYS A 39 -8.47 -20.52 10.55
N ARG A 40 -7.66 -19.58 10.07
CA ARG A 40 -7.93 -18.14 10.12
C ARG A 40 -9.28 -17.91 9.44
N PRO A 41 -10.11 -16.97 9.88
CA PRO A 41 -11.24 -16.56 9.07
C PRO A 41 -10.73 -16.08 7.69
N PRO A 42 -11.51 -16.27 6.62
CA PRO A 42 -11.14 -15.73 5.32
C PRO A 42 -10.92 -14.22 5.42
N PRO A 43 -9.99 -13.65 4.63
CA PRO A 43 -9.76 -12.22 4.65
C PRO A 43 -11.06 -11.47 4.32
N SER A 44 -11.32 -10.38 5.04
CA SER A 44 -12.49 -9.54 4.82
C SER A 44 -12.27 -8.57 3.66
N PRO A 45 -13.26 -8.36 2.78
CA PRO A 45 -13.10 -7.44 1.65
C PRO A 45 -12.87 -6.00 2.15
N PRO A 46 -11.96 -5.23 1.52
CA PRO A 46 -11.74 -3.83 1.87
C PRO A 46 -12.99 -2.99 1.53
N PRO A 47 -13.20 -1.86 2.22
CA PRO A 47 -14.24 -0.89 1.85
C PRO A 47 -14.10 -0.46 0.37
N ALA A 48 -15.21 -0.51 -0.36
CA ALA A 48 -15.24 -0.20 -1.80
C ALA A 48 -14.77 1.24 -2.13
N ASP A 49 -14.92 2.15 -1.17
CA ASP A 49 -14.50 3.55 -1.29
C ASP A 49 -12.98 3.76 -1.27
N LEU A 50 -12.18 2.75 -0.93
CA LEU A 50 -10.72 2.87 -0.80
C LEU A 50 -9.94 2.73 -2.11
N CYS A 51 -10.60 2.79 -3.27
CA CYS A 51 -9.90 2.85 -4.54
C CYS A 51 -9.48 4.29 -4.86
N CYS A 52 -8.19 4.60 -4.75
CA CYS A 52 -7.69 5.95 -5.02
C CYS A 52 -7.84 6.38 -6.48
N ARG A 53 -8.09 5.45 -7.43
CA ARG A 53 -8.24 5.71 -8.89
C ARG A 53 -7.09 6.51 -9.53
N SER A 54 -5.99 6.73 -8.81
CA SER A 54 -4.82 7.51 -9.24
C SER A 54 -3.55 6.68 -9.40
N GLY A 55 -3.65 5.34 -9.38
CA GLY A 55 -2.48 4.45 -9.53
C GLY A 55 -1.58 4.40 -8.28
N CYS A 56 -2.18 4.27 -7.08
CA CYS A 56 -1.41 4.20 -5.84
C CYS A 56 -0.46 3.01 -5.81
N ALA A 57 0.72 3.21 -5.22
CA ALA A 57 1.76 2.18 -5.05
C ALA A 57 1.32 0.97 -4.22
N LYS A 58 0.18 1.08 -3.51
CA LYS A 58 -0.40 0.05 -2.67
C LYS A 58 -1.91 -0.01 -2.92
N CYS A 59 -2.33 -0.99 -3.72
CA CYS A 59 -3.73 -1.21 -4.05
C CYS A 59 -4.36 -2.17 -3.03
N VAL A 60 -5.31 -1.67 -2.23
CA VAL A 60 -5.99 -2.45 -1.18
C VAL A 60 -6.65 -3.73 -1.70
N TRP A 61 -7.16 -3.68 -2.94
CA TRP A 61 -7.77 -4.84 -3.60
C TRP A 61 -6.73 -5.86 -4.04
N LEU A 62 -5.54 -5.42 -4.46
CA LEU A 62 -4.46 -6.32 -4.84
C LEU A 62 -3.92 -7.06 -3.61
N GLU A 63 -3.71 -6.35 -2.49
CA GLU A 63 -3.31 -6.97 -1.21
C GLU A 63 -4.35 -8.00 -0.76
N TYR A 64 -5.64 -7.63 -0.80
CA TYR A 64 -6.74 -8.54 -0.49
C TYR A 64 -6.73 -9.81 -1.36
N CYS A 65 -6.57 -9.67 -2.66
CA CYS A 65 -6.50 -10.81 -3.58
C CYS A 65 -5.28 -11.71 -3.30
N LEU A 66 -4.12 -11.13 -2.97
CA LEU A 66 -2.93 -11.91 -2.63
C LEU A 66 -3.14 -12.71 -1.34
N GLU A 67 -3.79 -12.12 -0.33
CA GLU A 67 -4.17 -12.83 0.90
C GLU A 67 -5.15 -13.96 0.62
N LEU A 68 -6.13 -13.76 -0.26
CA LEU A 68 -7.06 -14.81 -0.70
C LEU A 68 -6.34 -15.95 -1.41
N VAL A 69 -5.39 -15.63 -2.29
CA VAL A 69 -4.61 -16.65 -3.01
C VAL A 69 -3.80 -17.50 -2.03
N GLU A 70 -3.16 -16.88 -1.04
CA GLU A 70 -2.42 -17.59 0.01
C GLU A 70 -3.34 -18.42 0.90
N PHE A 71 -4.49 -17.86 1.29
CA PHE A 71 -5.48 -18.56 2.13
C PHE A 71 -6.06 -19.80 1.44
N TYR A 72 -6.33 -19.70 0.13
CA TYR A 72 -6.90 -20.77 -0.68
C TYR A 72 -5.89 -21.41 -1.63
N ARG A 73 -4.60 -21.46 -1.25
CA ARG A 73 -3.53 -21.99 -2.12
C ARG A 73 -3.82 -23.40 -2.65
N ASN A 74 -4.48 -24.24 -1.84
CA ASN A 74 -4.84 -25.61 -2.21
C ASN A 74 -6.22 -25.75 -2.88
N ASP A 75 -7.04 -24.69 -2.88
CA ASP A 75 -8.45 -24.71 -3.32
C ASP A 75 -8.71 -23.71 -4.45
N GLY A 76 -7.71 -23.43 -5.29
CA GLY A 76 -7.86 -22.52 -6.43
C GLY A 76 -7.98 -21.04 -6.03
N GLY A 77 -7.08 -20.55 -5.18
CA GLY A 77 -7.16 -19.20 -4.63
C GLY A 77 -7.21 -18.05 -5.66
N VAL A 78 -6.64 -18.24 -6.85
CA VAL A 78 -6.72 -17.25 -7.95
C VAL A 78 -8.16 -17.12 -8.45
N GLU A 79 -8.87 -18.23 -8.65
CA GLU A 79 -10.27 -18.22 -9.11
C GLU A 79 -11.18 -17.55 -8.07
N LYS A 80 -10.95 -17.84 -6.78
CA LYS A 80 -11.67 -17.19 -5.68
C LYS A 80 -11.41 -15.69 -5.62
N ALA A 81 -10.15 -15.26 -5.78
CA ALA A 81 -9.81 -13.85 -5.83
C ALA A 81 -10.50 -13.12 -7.00
N GLN A 82 -10.60 -13.75 -8.18
CA GLN A 82 -11.31 -13.19 -9.33
C GLN A 82 -12.81 -13.04 -9.06
N LYS A 83 -13.44 -14.06 -8.45
CA LYS A 83 -14.86 -14.01 -8.10
C LYS A 83 -15.17 -12.90 -7.09
N GLU A 84 -14.33 -12.72 -6.08
CA GLU A 84 -14.50 -11.63 -5.11
C GLU A 84 -14.34 -10.25 -5.77
N LEU A 85 -13.41 -10.11 -6.72
CA LEU A 85 -13.30 -8.88 -7.52
C LEU A 85 -14.55 -8.61 -8.35
N GLU A 86 -15.16 -9.62 -8.96
CA GLU A 86 -16.41 -9.45 -9.71
C GLU A 86 -17.57 -9.01 -8.81
N ASN A 87 -17.63 -9.51 -7.57
CA ASN A 87 -18.68 -9.18 -6.62
C ASN A 87 -18.54 -7.76 -6.04
N HIS A 88 -17.31 -7.31 -5.78
CA HIS A 88 -17.06 -6.06 -5.06
C HIS A 88 -16.58 -4.90 -5.95
N VAL A 89 -15.83 -5.20 -7.01
CA VAL A 89 -15.22 -4.20 -7.89
C VAL A 89 -16.01 -4.12 -9.19
N HIS A 90 -16.91 -3.14 -9.27
CA HIS A 90 -17.78 -2.99 -10.43
C HIS A 90 -17.04 -2.44 -11.66
N ASP A 91 -16.01 -1.62 -11.44
CA ASP A 91 -15.22 -1.00 -12.50
C ASP A 91 -14.37 -2.04 -13.27
N PRO A 92 -14.61 -2.24 -14.58
CA PRO A 92 -13.93 -3.28 -15.35
C PRO A 92 -12.45 -2.97 -15.58
N SER A 93 -12.09 -1.69 -15.72
CA SER A 93 -10.70 -1.27 -15.91
C SER A 93 -9.85 -1.56 -14.67
N LEU A 94 -10.40 -1.30 -13.48
CA LEU A 94 -9.78 -1.60 -12.20
C LEU A 94 -9.66 -3.11 -11.97
N ARG A 95 -10.71 -3.89 -12.27
CA ARG A 95 -10.63 -5.37 -12.21
C ARG A 95 -9.51 -5.91 -13.08
N MET A 96 -9.41 -5.44 -14.32
CA MET A 96 -8.38 -5.89 -15.24
C MET A 96 -6.98 -5.55 -14.72
N PHE A 97 -6.77 -4.33 -14.21
CA PHE A 97 -5.52 -3.93 -13.58
C PHE A 97 -5.13 -4.87 -12.44
N ILE A 98 -6.05 -5.16 -11.50
CA ILE A 98 -5.78 -6.03 -10.36
C ILE A 98 -5.44 -7.46 -10.82
N ILE A 99 -6.18 -8.01 -11.80
CA ILE A 99 -5.92 -9.36 -12.33
C ILE A 99 -4.53 -9.44 -12.98
N MET A 100 -4.14 -8.43 -13.75
CA MET A 100 -2.84 -8.37 -14.41
C MET A 100 -1.71 -8.31 -13.38
N GLU A 101 -1.80 -7.40 -12.41
CA GLU A 101 -0.81 -7.27 -11.33
C GLU A 101 -0.73 -8.52 -10.45
N LEU A 102 -1.87 -9.15 -10.16
CA LEU A 102 -1.93 -10.40 -9.41
C LEU A 102 -1.14 -11.49 -10.13
N LYS A 103 -1.35 -11.68 -11.43
CA LYS A 103 -0.60 -12.65 -12.25
C LYS A 103 0.89 -12.32 -12.30
N GLN A 104 1.24 -11.05 -12.52
CA GLN A 104 2.63 -10.63 -12.56
C GLN A 104 3.34 -10.88 -11.22
N THR A 105 2.65 -10.61 -10.11
CA THR A 105 3.17 -10.87 -8.76
C THR A 105 3.36 -12.36 -8.51
N LEU A 106 2.42 -13.21 -8.93
CA LEU A 106 2.54 -14.66 -8.75
C LEU A 106 3.59 -15.29 -9.65
N ASN A 107 3.82 -14.75 -10.84
CA ASN A 107 4.85 -15.22 -11.77
C ASN A 107 6.27 -14.83 -11.32
N ASN A 108 6.42 -13.70 -10.63
CA ASN A 108 7.71 -13.17 -10.19
C ASN A 108 8.10 -13.65 -8.78
N ARG A 109 7.36 -14.58 -8.19
CA ARG A 109 7.64 -15.23 -6.89
C ARG A 109 8.29 -16.59 -7.10
#